data_AF-A0A971PCC1-F1
#
_entry.id   AF-A0A971PCC1-F1
#
_cell.length_a   1.000
_cell.length_b   1.000
_cell.length_c   1.000
_cell.angle_alpha   90.00
_cell.angle_beta   90.00
_cell.angle_gamma   90.00
#
_symmetry.space_group_name_H-M   'P 1'
#
loop_
_entity.id
_entity.type
_entity.pdbx_description
1 polymer ?
#
loop_
_entity_poly.entity_id
_entity_poly.type
_entity_poly.pdbx_seq_one_letter_code
_entity_poly.pdbx_strand_id
1 'polypeptide(L)'
;YDKLAGGQLVSVNDENGSFLLEPALVLDFKRHDMDAYLQTIGDRPALILHGMDDETVAVDNASYIQERLRNARVHLIPGADHRFNGMTEMRENLTMDWLTSQRQG
;
A
#
# COMPACT_ATOMS: atom_id res chain seq x y z
N TYR A 1 -9.69 -8.99 14.62
CA TYR A 1 -9.21 -10.05 13.71
C TYR A 1 -9.84 -11.40 14.06
N ASP A 2 -9.64 -11.93 15.27
CA ASP A 2 -10.09 -13.30 15.65
C ASP A 2 -11.59 -13.55 15.47
N LYS A 3 -12.44 -12.55 15.74
CA LYS A 3 -13.90 -12.65 15.51
C LYS A 3 -14.26 -12.82 14.03
N LEU A 4 -13.64 -12.04 13.14
CA LEU A 4 -13.83 -12.18 11.69
C LEU A 4 -13.25 -13.49 11.16
N ALA A 5 -12.06 -13.88 11.64
CA ALA A 5 -11.43 -15.14 11.27
C ALA A 5 -12.24 -16.37 11.72
N GLY A 6 -13.03 -16.24 12.79
CA GLY A 6 -13.99 -17.24 13.27
C GLY A 6 -15.36 -17.21 12.59
N GLY A 7 -15.55 -16.43 11.53
CA GLY A 7 -16.81 -16.38 10.79
C GLY A 7 -17.89 -15.46 11.37
N GLN A 8 -17.56 -14.59 12.33
CA GLN A 8 -18.51 -13.64 12.90
C GLN A 8 -18.41 -12.27 12.24
N LEU A 9 -19.58 -11.68 12.00
CA LEU A 9 -19.75 -10.30 11.56
C LEU A 9 -19.21 -9.32 12.62
N VAL A 10 -18.44 -8.33 12.19
CA VAL A 10 -17.94 -7.26 13.08
C VAL A 10 -18.45 -5.92 12.59
N SER A 11 -19.20 -5.22 13.43
CA SER A 11 -19.54 -3.82 13.19
C SER A 11 -18.34 -2.95 13.49
N VAL A 12 -17.90 -2.18 12.51
CA VAL A 12 -16.87 -1.15 12.66
C VAL A 12 -17.54 0.20 12.53
N ASN A 13 -17.17 1.11 13.43
CA ASN A 13 -17.62 2.49 13.39
C ASN A 13 -16.43 3.35 13.02
N ASP A 14 -16.57 4.15 11.98
CA ASP A 14 -15.64 5.22 11.63
C ASP A 14 -16.36 6.58 11.58
N GLU A 15 -15.63 7.61 11.21
CA GLU A 15 -16.14 8.98 11.09
C GLU A 15 -17.25 9.14 10.03
N ASN A 16 -17.39 8.17 9.12
CA ASN A 16 -18.43 8.12 8.08
C ASN A 16 -19.60 7.18 8.42
N GLY A 17 -19.60 6.52 9.58
CA GLY A 17 -20.73 5.74 10.09
C GLY A 17 -20.38 4.31 10.52
N SER A 18 -21.40 3.48 10.70
CA SER A 18 -21.26 2.07 11.07
C SER A 18 -21.33 1.18 9.84
N PHE A 19 -20.29 0.42 9.56
CA PHE A 19 -20.27 -0.61 8.51
C PHE A 19 -20.04 -1.99 9.09
N LEU A 20 -20.68 -2.99 8.48
CA LEU A 20 -20.50 -4.39 8.83
C LEU A 20 -19.37 -4.99 8.01
N LEU A 21 -18.29 -5.38 8.68
CA LEU A 21 -17.27 -6.22 8.08
C LEU A 21 -17.75 -7.66 8.08
N GLU A 22 -17.99 -8.17 6.87
CA GLU A 22 -18.33 -9.56 6.67
C GLU A 22 -17.09 -10.47 6.79
N PRO A 23 -17.22 -11.69 7.34
CA PRO A 23 -16.15 -12.68 7.35
C PRO A 23 -15.58 -12.97 5.96
N ALA A 24 -16.40 -12.79 4.92
CA ALA A 24 -16.01 -12.91 3.52
C ALA A 24 -14.82 -12.00 3.18
N LEU A 25 -14.74 -10.79 3.73
CA LEU A 25 -13.64 -9.86 3.47
C LEU A 25 -12.31 -10.36 4.07
N VAL A 26 -12.33 -10.93 5.27
CA VAL A 26 -11.12 -11.51 5.88
C VAL A 26 -10.70 -12.79 5.19
N LEU A 27 -11.66 -13.59 4.73
CA LEU A 27 -11.38 -14.75 3.88
C LEU A 27 -10.84 -14.33 2.51
N ASP A 28 -11.28 -13.21 1.97
CA ASP A 28 -10.78 -12.65 0.71
C ASP A 28 -9.33 -12.18 0.86
N PHE A 29 -9.01 -11.44 1.92
CA PHE A 29 -7.61 -11.11 2.23
C PHE A 29 -6.74 -12.35 2.43
N LYS A 30 -7.26 -13.42 3.02
CA LYS A 30 -6.54 -14.71 3.14
C LYS A 30 -6.32 -15.44 1.81
N ARG A 31 -7.12 -15.15 0.78
CA ARG A 31 -6.95 -15.72 -0.57
C ARG A 31 -5.89 -14.98 -1.38
N HIS A 32 -5.52 -13.77 -0.96
CA HIS A 32 -4.52 -12.95 -1.64
C HIS A 32 -3.13 -13.17 -1.03
N ASP A 33 -2.28 -13.87 -1.79
CA ASP A 33 -0.87 -14.05 -1.46
C ASP A 33 -0.05 -12.89 -2.05
N MET A 34 0.24 -11.89 -1.22
CA MET A 34 1.01 -10.71 -1.62
C MET A 34 2.45 -11.06 -2.02
N ASP A 35 3.06 -12.08 -1.40
CA ASP A 35 4.41 -12.52 -1.78
C ASP A 35 4.39 -13.09 -3.20
N ALA A 36 3.39 -13.92 -3.53
CA ALA A 36 3.22 -14.44 -4.87
C ALA A 36 2.99 -13.34 -5.90
N TYR A 37 2.17 -12.32 -5.60
CA TYR A 37 1.95 -11.19 -6.50
C TYR A 37 3.21 -10.37 -6.74
N LEU A 38 3.96 -10.04 -5.68
CA LEU A 38 5.21 -9.30 -5.80
C LEU A 38 6.26 -10.09 -6.59
N GLN A 39 6.33 -11.41 -6.43
CA GLN A 39 7.19 -12.25 -7.25
C GLN A 39 6.85 -12.17 -8.75
N THR A 40 5.57 -12.04 -9.11
CA THR A 40 5.20 -11.90 -10.52
C THR A 40 5.77 -10.63 -11.15
N ILE A 41 6.03 -9.57 -10.37
CA ILE A 41 6.67 -8.33 -10.87
C ILE A 41 8.08 -8.64 -11.39
N GLY A 42 8.78 -9.58 -10.78
CA GLY A 42 10.12 -10.01 -11.19
C GLY A 42 11.14 -8.87 -11.11
N ASP A 43 11.97 -8.75 -12.14
CA ASP A 43 13.05 -7.74 -12.20
C ASP A 43 12.61 -6.40 -12.82
N ARG A 44 11.31 -6.23 -13.09
CA ARG A 44 10.77 -4.98 -13.65
C ARG A 44 11.00 -3.83 -12.66
N PRO A 45 11.46 -2.66 -13.15
CA PRO A 45 11.57 -1.48 -12.30
C PRO A 45 10.22 -1.13 -11.67
N ALA A 46 10.21 -0.87 -10.37
CA ALA A 46 9.05 -0.44 -9.62
C ALA A 46 9.35 0.82 -8.81
N LEU A 47 8.36 1.70 -8.69
CA LEU A 47 8.38 2.86 -7.81
C LEU A 47 7.32 2.68 -6.73
N ILE A 48 7.71 2.89 -5.48
CA ILE A 48 6.82 2.93 -4.33
C ILE A 48 6.94 4.31 -3.69
N LEU A 49 5.82 5.03 -3.60
CA LEU A 49 5.72 6.31 -2.88
C LEU A 49 4.79 6.09 -1.70
N HIS A 50 5.26 6.32 -0.48
CA HIS A 50 4.48 6.09 0.74
C HIS A 50 4.57 7.29 1.68
N GLY A 51 3.44 7.75 2.18
CA GLY A 51 3.39 8.84 3.16
C GLY A 51 3.74 8.36 4.56
N MET A 52 4.63 9.06 5.27
CA MET A 52 5.03 8.66 6.63
C MET A 52 3.93 8.89 7.67
N ASP A 53 2.95 9.73 7.35
CA ASP A 53 1.83 10.09 8.20
C ASP A 53 0.55 9.38 7.69
N ASP A 54 0.69 8.31 6.91
CA ASP A 54 -0.42 7.46 6.45
C ASP A 54 -0.97 6.62 7.62
N GLU A 55 -2.11 7.05 8.16
CA GLU A 55 -2.84 6.35 9.22
C GLU A 55 -3.72 5.19 8.69
N THR A 56 -3.90 5.09 7.38
CA THR A 56 -4.73 4.05 6.73
C THR A 56 -3.91 2.81 6.39
N VAL A 57 -2.68 3.00 5.89
CA VAL A 57 -1.77 1.93 5.48
C VAL A 57 -0.40 2.15 6.13
N ALA A 58 0.00 1.21 6.98
CA ALA A 58 1.27 1.29 7.70
C ALA A 58 2.47 1.45 6.77
N VAL A 59 3.40 2.34 7.14
CA VAL A 59 4.65 2.63 6.42
C VAL A 59 5.49 1.37 6.20
N ASP A 60 5.42 0.40 7.12
CA ASP A 60 6.13 -0.87 7.03
C ASP A 60 5.76 -1.67 5.76
N ASN A 61 4.59 -1.43 5.16
CA ASN A 61 4.23 -2.05 3.89
C ASN A 61 5.17 -1.64 2.75
N ALA A 62 5.68 -0.41 2.75
CA ALA A 62 6.65 0.04 1.75
C ALA A 62 7.97 -0.73 1.87
N SER A 63 8.45 -0.93 3.09
CA SER A 63 9.64 -1.75 3.39
C SER A 63 9.40 -3.22 3.01
N TYR A 64 8.25 -3.78 3.39
CA TYR A 64 7.85 -5.14 3.05
C TYR A 64 7.89 -5.39 1.54
N ILE A 65 7.38 -4.46 0.72
CA ILE A 65 7.43 -4.54 -0.74
C ILE A 65 8.88 -4.42 -1.24
N GLN A 66 9.66 -3.47 -0.70
CA GLN A 66 11.04 -3.24 -1.11
C GLN A 66 11.91 -4.49 -0.96
N GLU A 67 11.78 -5.19 0.17
CA GLU A 67 12.54 -6.41 0.46
C GLU A 67 12.26 -7.55 -0.53
N ARG A 68 11.11 -7.53 -1.20
CA ARG A 68 10.64 -8.59 -2.11
C ARG A 68 10.88 -8.27 -3.58
N LEU A 69 11.11 -7.00 -3.91
CA LEU A 69 11.35 -6.56 -5.27
C LEU A 69 12.82 -6.20 -5.47
N ARG A 70 13.48 -6.89 -6.41
CA ARG A 70 14.91 -6.68 -6.70
C ARG A 70 15.22 -5.30 -7.28
N ASN A 71 14.25 -4.70 -7.99
CA ASN A 71 14.42 -3.45 -8.71
C ASN A 71 13.36 -2.42 -8.31
N ALA A 72 13.20 -2.21 -7.00
CA ALA A 72 12.27 -1.23 -6.45
C ALA A 72 13.00 0.01 -5.94
N ARG A 73 12.45 1.19 -6.27
CA ARG A 73 12.80 2.46 -5.64
C ARG A 73 11.68 2.87 -4.69
N VAL A 74 12.01 3.13 -3.44
CA VAL A 74 11.05 3.59 -2.42
C VAL A 74 11.35 5.03 -2.03
N HIS A 75 10.29 5.84 -1.96
CA HIS A 75 10.32 7.15 -1.32
C HIS A 75 9.32 7.16 -0.16
N LEU A 76 9.84 7.31 1.06
CA LEU A 76 9.04 7.61 2.25
C LEU A 76 8.97 9.12 2.39
N ILE A 77 7.77 9.69 2.40
CA ILE A 77 7.54 11.13 2.29
C ILE A 77 7.06 11.65 3.65
N PRO A 78 7.91 12.39 4.40
CA PRO A 78 7.53 12.98 5.68
C PRO A 78 6.34 13.93 5.54
N GLY A 79 5.36 13.85 6.43
CA GLY A 79 4.19 14.74 6.42
C GLY A 79 3.10 14.39 5.39
N ALA A 80 3.34 13.39 4.51
CA ALA A 80 2.31 12.95 3.58
C ALA A 80 1.37 11.94 4.24
N ASP A 81 0.07 12.19 4.12
CA ASP A 81 -1.00 11.27 4.50
C ASP A 81 -1.32 10.26 3.39
N HIS A 82 -2.30 9.38 3.63
CA HIS A 82 -2.76 8.38 2.66
C HIS A 82 -3.13 8.97 1.28
N ARG A 83 -3.59 10.23 1.26
CA ARG A 83 -4.08 10.90 0.05
C ARG A 83 -3.05 11.84 -0.56
N PHE A 84 -1.91 12.04 0.09
CA PHE A 84 -0.94 13.10 -0.22
C PHE A 84 -1.59 14.49 -0.24
N ASN A 85 -2.50 14.78 0.68
CA ASN A 85 -3.18 16.08 0.74
C ASN A 85 -2.16 17.23 0.87
N GLY A 86 -2.25 18.23 -0.01
CA GLY A 86 -1.29 19.33 -0.06
C GLY A 86 0.09 18.96 -0.61
N MET A 87 0.30 17.71 -1.04
CA MET A 87 1.58 17.18 -1.53
C MET A 87 1.44 16.46 -2.89
N THR A 88 0.31 16.63 -3.58
CA THR A 88 0.02 16.01 -4.88
C THR A 88 1.09 16.31 -5.93
N GLU A 89 1.48 17.58 -6.06
CA GLU A 89 2.49 18.02 -7.04
C GLU A 89 3.84 17.35 -6.77
N MET A 90 4.25 17.24 -5.49
CA MET A 90 5.47 16.52 -5.12
C MET A 90 5.42 15.05 -5.56
N ARG A 91 4.31 14.35 -5.27
CA ARG A 91 4.12 12.95 -5.66
C ARG A 91 4.19 12.78 -7.18
N GLU A 92 3.58 13.69 -7.93
CA GLU A 92 3.59 13.68 -9.40
C GLU A 92 4.99 13.93 -9.96
N ASN A 93 5.72 14.91 -9.42
CA ASN A 93 7.10 15.20 -9.81
C ASN A 93 8.03 14.00 -9.57
N LEU A 94 7.97 13.37 -8.39
CA LEU A 94 8.73 12.15 -8.10
C LEU A 94 8.42 11.02 -9.08
N THR A 95 7.16 10.88 -9.47
CA THR A 95 6.74 9.87 -10.45
C THR A 95 7.32 10.17 -11.83
N MET A 96 7.22 11.42 -12.29
CA MET A 96 7.73 11.85 -13.61
C MET A 96 9.25 11.76 -13.69
N ASP A 97 9.96 12.14 -12.62
CA ASP A 97 11.41 12.02 -12.52
C ASP A 97 11.84 10.56 -12.61
N TRP A 98 11.14 9.68 -11.89
CA TRP A 98 11.41 8.25 -11.96
C TRP A 98 11.18 7.70 -13.37
N LEU A 99 10.02 7.97 -13.98
CA LEU A 99 9.71 7.52 -15.35
C LEU A 99 10.76 8.02 -16.36
N THR A 100 11.20 9.26 -16.24
CA THR A 100 12.25 9.83 -17.10
C THR A 100 13.58 9.10 -16.91
N SER A 101 13.95 8.78 -15.66
CA SER A 101 15.16 8.02 -15.36
C SER A 101 15.13 6.59 -15.92
N GLN A 102 13.96 5.96 -16.03
CA GLN A 102 13.82 4.61 -16.60
C GLN A 102 14.03 4.57 -18.12
N ARG A 103 13.82 5.69 -18.83
CA ARG A 103 13.97 5.75 -20.31
C ARG A 103 15.42 5.92 -20.77
N GLN A 104 16.33 6.20 -19.84
CA GLN A 104 17.76 6.43 -20.13
C GLN A 104 18.64 5.22 -19.77
N GLY A 105 18.04 4.15 -19.24
CA GLY A 105 18.71 2.90 -18.86
C GLY A 105 18.56 1.77 -19.87
#